data_AF-A0A940TEY4-F1
#
_entry.id   AF-A0A940TEY4-F1
#
_cell.length_a   1.000
_cell.length_b   1.000
_cell.length_c   1.000
_cell.angle_alpha   90.00
_cell.angle_beta   90.00
_cell.angle_gamma   90.00
#
_symmetry.space_group_name_H-M   'P 1'
#
loop_
_entity.id
_entity.type
_entity.pdbx_description
1 polymer ?
#
loop_
_entity_poly.entity_id
_entity_poly.type
_entity_poly.pdbx_seq_one_letter_code
_entity_poly.pdbx_strand_id
1 'polypeptide(L)'
;MLDGELKNRKEFKGAADELDFGSLLYGKDLCVMHNHPKNSSYSISDLIFFRENENIKTLTILKNNGSIEYITKKTDFDSDVFKLEYDRLYRKIVRTGLKAEKDKFVYTLLNKSKSGVIWNDGSK
;
A
#
# COMPACT_ATOMS: atom_id res chain seq x y z
N MET A 1 -5.33 11.25 -18.29
CA MET A 1 -5.72 10.04 -19.03
C MET A 1 -4.49 9.16 -19.14
N LEU A 2 -4.55 7.89 -18.75
CA LEU A 2 -3.46 6.94 -19.02
C LEU A 2 -3.48 6.62 -20.52
N ASP A 3 -2.32 6.65 -21.17
CA ASP A 3 -2.18 6.29 -22.59
C ASP A 3 -2.58 4.81 -22.75
N GLY A 4 -3.72 4.56 -23.41
CA GLY A 4 -4.29 3.22 -23.58
C GLY A 4 -3.41 2.29 -24.42
N GLU A 5 -2.46 2.84 -25.16
CA GLU A 5 -1.49 2.07 -25.96
C GLU A 5 -0.14 1.91 -25.26
N LEU A 6 0.05 2.52 -24.08
CA LEU A 6 1.30 2.49 -23.29
C LEU A 6 2.54 2.80 -24.17
N LYS A 7 2.45 3.75 -25.11
CA LYS A 7 3.47 3.99 -26.15
C LYS A 7 4.84 4.35 -25.60
N ASN A 8 4.87 4.92 -24.40
CA ASN A 8 6.09 5.33 -23.70
C ASN A 8 6.44 4.40 -22.53
N ARG A 9 6.06 3.12 -22.60
CA ARG A 9 6.39 2.11 -21.59
C ARG A 9 7.90 1.94 -21.48
N LYS A 10 8.43 2.14 -20.28
CA LYS A 10 9.79 1.76 -19.92
C LYS A 10 9.73 0.62 -18.92
N GLU A 11 10.38 -0.50 -19.26
CA GLU A 11 10.50 -1.64 -18.37
C GLU A 11 11.77 -1.54 -17.54
N PHE A 12 11.65 -1.87 -16.26
CA PHE A 12 12.78 -2.06 -15.36
C PHE A 12 12.71 -3.47 -14.82
N LYS A 13 13.85 -4.16 -14.76
CA LYS A 13 13.98 -5.51 -14.21
C LYS A 13 14.90 -5.44 -13.00
N GLY A 14 14.50 -6.14 -11.94
CA GLY A 14 15.20 -6.20 -10.67
C GLY A 14 15.65 -7.61 -10.33
N ALA A 15 16.22 -7.77 -9.15
CA ALA A 15 16.46 -9.04 -8.50
C ALA A 15 15.16 -9.59 -7.88
N ALA A 16 15.25 -10.77 -7.23
CA ALA A 16 14.13 -11.33 -6.49
C ALA A 16 13.62 -10.38 -5.38
N ASP A 17 14.54 -9.64 -4.75
CA ASP A 17 14.25 -8.84 -3.56
C ASP A 17 14.42 -7.33 -3.78
N GLU A 18 14.88 -6.90 -4.95
CA GLU A 18 15.25 -5.49 -5.20
C GLU A 18 14.93 -5.05 -6.62
N LEU A 19 14.42 -3.83 -6.77
CA LEU A 19 14.20 -3.19 -8.06
C LEU A 19 14.57 -1.70 -7.94
N ASP A 20 15.63 -1.29 -8.64
CA ASP A 20 16.09 0.10 -8.67
C ASP A 20 15.53 0.83 -9.91
N PHE A 21 14.95 2.00 -9.66
CA PHE A 21 14.41 2.88 -10.69
C PHE A 21 15.28 4.14 -10.92
N GLY A 22 16.43 4.23 -10.26
CA GLY A 22 17.32 5.39 -10.28
C GLY A 22 16.62 6.67 -9.83
N SER A 23 16.99 7.80 -10.44
CA SER A 23 16.39 9.11 -10.16
C SER A 23 15.01 9.32 -10.80
N LEU A 24 14.53 8.37 -11.61
CA LEU A 24 13.40 8.59 -12.53
C LEU A 24 12.03 8.75 -11.82
N LEU A 25 11.94 8.20 -10.61
CA LEU A 25 10.73 8.19 -9.78
C LEU A 25 10.79 9.16 -8.59
N TYR A 26 11.87 9.92 -8.42
CA TYR A 26 11.98 10.91 -7.34
C TYR A 26 11.00 12.06 -7.55
N GLY A 27 10.24 12.40 -6.50
CA GLY A 27 9.39 13.60 -6.44
C GLY A 27 8.06 13.52 -7.20
N LYS A 28 7.61 12.32 -7.62
CA LYS A 28 6.33 12.15 -8.31
C LYS A 28 5.34 11.47 -7.38
N ASP A 29 4.07 11.87 -7.42
CA ASP A 29 2.93 11.19 -6.78
C ASP A 29 2.71 9.80 -7.40
N LEU A 30 3.55 8.83 -7.05
CA LEU A 30 3.55 7.51 -7.70
C LEU A 30 2.29 6.72 -7.34
N CYS A 31 1.76 6.04 -8.36
CA CYS A 31 0.76 5.00 -8.22
C CYS A 31 1.43 3.64 -8.45
N VAL A 32 1.44 2.79 -7.44
CA VAL A 32 2.00 1.43 -7.50
C VAL A 32 0.86 0.44 -7.59
N MET A 33 0.94 -0.47 -8.57
CA MET A 33 -0.01 -1.56 -8.74
C MET A 33 0.62 -2.88 -8.30
N HIS A 34 0.13 -3.45 -7.20
CA HIS A 34 0.63 -4.69 -6.64
C HIS A 34 -0.39 -5.82 -6.84
N ASN A 35 0.01 -6.91 -7.49
CA ASN A 35 -0.89 -8.04 -7.75
C ASN A 35 -0.90 -9.00 -6.56
N HIS A 36 -2.09 -9.36 -6.05
CA HIS A 36 -2.30 -10.39 -5.03
C HIS A 36 -3.03 -11.60 -5.63
N PRO A 37 -2.30 -12.63 -6.13
CA PRO A 37 -2.90 -13.79 -6.77
C PRO A 37 -3.83 -14.60 -5.85
N LYS A 38 -3.65 -14.49 -4.54
CA LYS A 38 -4.44 -15.19 -3.52
C LYS A 38 -5.70 -14.41 -3.10
N ASN A 39 -6.04 -13.31 -3.79
CA ASN A 39 -7.16 -12.41 -3.46
C ASN A 39 -7.13 -11.84 -2.03
N SER A 40 -5.96 -11.84 -1.38
CA SER A 40 -5.78 -11.21 -0.07
C SER A 40 -5.80 -9.68 -0.17
N SER A 41 -6.25 -9.02 0.89
CA SER A 41 -6.06 -7.56 1.09
C SER A 41 -4.58 -7.27 1.43
N TYR A 42 -4.27 -6.01 1.77
CA TYR A 42 -2.95 -5.57 2.20
C TYR A 42 -2.36 -6.43 3.31
N SER A 43 -1.06 -6.63 3.23
CA SER A 43 -0.23 -7.19 4.28
C SER A 43 0.44 -6.09 5.10
N ILE A 44 1.10 -6.47 6.19
CA ILE A 44 1.94 -5.57 6.96
C ILE A 44 3.07 -4.97 6.11
N SER A 45 3.71 -5.79 5.29
CA SER A 45 4.84 -5.35 4.45
C SER A 45 4.38 -4.30 3.44
N ASP A 46 3.18 -4.43 2.90
CA ASP A 46 2.60 -3.43 1.99
C ASP A 46 2.42 -2.07 2.68
N LEU A 47 1.95 -2.07 3.93
CA LEU A 47 1.76 -0.84 4.71
C LEU A 47 3.09 -0.19 5.11
N ILE A 48 4.10 -1.00 5.44
CA ILE A 48 5.45 -0.51 5.71
C ILE A 48 6.02 0.15 4.45
N PHE A 49 5.96 -0.53 3.31
CA PHE A 49 6.38 0.00 2.01
C PHE A 49 5.67 1.31 1.67
N PHE A 50 4.34 1.35 1.80
CA PHE A 50 3.55 2.55 1.53
C PHE A 50 3.94 3.74 2.42
N ARG A 51 4.16 3.51 3.71
CA ARG A 51 4.57 4.56 4.66
C ARG A 51 5.99 5.06 4.38
N GLU A 52 6.95 4.16 4.25
CA GLU A 52 8.39 4.49 4.17
C GLU A 52 8.77 5.18 2.87
N ASN A 53 7.98 5.00 1.81
CA ASN A 53 8.23 5.64 0.52
C ASN A 53 7.39 6.91 0.36
N GLU A 54 8.00 8.06 0.63
CA GLU A 54 7.35 9.38 0.52
C GLU A 54 6.81 9.66 -0.89
N ASN A 55 7.52 9.21 -1.93
CA ASN A 55 7.11 9.37 -3.33
C ASN A 55 5.86 8.54 -3.70
N ILE A 56 5.44 7.57 -2.88
CA ILE A 56 4.24 6.77 -3.19
C ILE A 56 3.01 7.50 -2.66
N LYS A 57 2.15 7.95 -3.58
CA LYS A 57 0.84 8.51 -3.24
C LYS A 57 -0.22 7.43 -3.12
N THR A 58 -0.25 6.48 -4.04
CA THR A 58 -1.27 5.43 -4.09
C THR A 58 -0.62 4.07 -4.24
N LEU A 59 -1.04 3.11 -3.43
CA LEU A 59 -0.72 1.69 -3.59
C LEU A 59 -2.02 0.95 -3.84
N THR A 60 -2.11 0.14 -4.89
CA THR A 60 -3.27 -0.66 -5.21
C THR A 60 -2.98 -2.14 -5.06
N ILE A 61 -3.99 -2.91 -4.64
CA ILE A 61 -4.01 -4.37 -4.72
C ILE A 61 -4.92 -4.78 -5.86
N LEU A 62 -4.35 -5.39 -6.89
CA LEU A 62 -5.08 -6.05 -7.96
C LEU A 62 -5.29 -7.52 -7.57
N LYS A 63 -6.54 -7.96 -7.44
CA LYS A 63 -6.89 -9.33 -7.09
C LYS A 63 -7.24 -10.13 -8.35
N ASN A 64 -6.97 -11.43 -8.35
CA ASN A 64 -7.27 -12.33 -9.48
C ASN A 64 -8.75 -12.38 -9.86
N ASN A 65 -9.66 -12.07 -8.92
CA ASN A 65 -11.09 -11.95 -9.20
C ASN A 65 -11.49 -10.62 -9.86
N GLY A 66 -10.53 -9.78 -10.25
CA GLY A 66 -10.76 -8.47 -10.87
C GLY A 66 -11.12 -7.35 -9.91
N SER A 67 -11.22 -7.62 -8.60
CA SER A 67 -11.44 -6.56 -7.61
C SER A 67 -10.14 -5.78 -7.35
N ILE A 68 -10.32 -4.49 -7.06
CA ILE A 68 -9.22 -3.54 -6.85
C ILE A 68 -9.39 -2.92 -5.48
N GLU A 69 -8.35 -3.03 -4.67
CA GLU A 69 -8.19 -2.31 -3.42
C GLU A 69 -7.23 -1.13 -3.62
N TYR A 70 -7.43 0.00 -2.96
CA TYR A 70 -6.44 1.07 -2.98
C TYR A 70 -6.34 1.82 -1.66
N ILE A 71 -5.12 2.23 -1.32
CA ILE A 71 -4.81 3.20 -0.28
C ILE A 71 -4.13 4.41 -0.92
N THR A 72 -4.56 5.61 -0.54
CA THR A 72 -4.05 6.87 -1.08
C THR A 72 -3.73 7.85 0.05
N LYS A 73 -2.52 8.43 0.01
CA LYS A 73 -2.12 9.56 0.86
C LYS A 73 -2.86 10.82 0.41
N LYS A 74 -3.55 11.46 1.34
CA LYS A 74 -4.05 12.82 1.17
C LYS A 74 -2.90 13.82 1.30
N THR A 75 -3.19 15.09 1.01
CA THR A 75 -2.25 16.20 1.19
C THR A 75 -1.85 16.41 2.64
N ASP A 76 -2.68 16.02 3.60
CA ASP A 76 -2.45 16.06 5.04
C ASP A 76 -1.91 14.73 5.61
N PHE A 77 -1.38 13.85 4.75
CA PHE A 77 -0.81 12.59 5.22
C PHE A 77 0.41 12.84 6.11
N ASP A 78 0.41 12.21 7.28
CA ASP A 78 1.50 12.29 8.26
C ASP A 78 2.03 10.88 8.56
N SER A 79 3.27 10.62 8.13
CA SER A 79 3.96 9.34 8.28
C SER A 79 4.20 8.97 9.74
N ASP A 80 4.51 9.95 10.58
CA ASP A 80 4.79 9.75 12.01
C ASP A 80 3.50 9.42 12.76
N VAL A 81 2.40 10.12 12.45
CA VAL A 81 1.08 9.80 12.99
C VAL A 81 0.63 8.41 12.55
N PHE A 82 0.80 8.05 11.27
CA PHE A 82 0.49 6.71 10.77
C PHE A 82 1.31 5.64 11.51
N LYS A 83 2.61 5.88 11.74
CA LYS A 83 3.49 4.99 12.50
C LYS A 83 3.04 4.83 13.95
N LEU A 84 2.69 5.92 14.64
CA LEU A 84 2.21 5.87 16.02
C LEU A 84 0.91 5.06 16.13
N GLU A 85 -0.02 5.24 15.19
CA GLU A 85 -1.26 4.46 15.12
C GLU A 85 -0.98 2.98 14.84
N TYR A 86 -0.08 2.70 13.88
CA TYR A 86 0.42 1.37 13.55
C TYR A 86 0.96 0.67 14.81
N ASP A 87 1.92 1.28 15.51
CA ASP A 87 2.60 0.67 16.66
C ASP A 87 1.65 0.42 17.84
N ARG A 88 0.70 1.33 18.04
CA ARG A 88 -0.33 1.18 19.08
C ARG A 88 -1.30 0.05 18.76
N LEU A 89 -1.81 -0.02 17.54
CA LEU A 89 -2.78 -1.04 17.13
C LEU A 89 -2.13 -2.42 16.99
N TYR A 90 -0.90 -2.48 16.47
CA TYR A 90 -0.15 -3.72 16.34
C TYR A 90 0.04 -4.39 17.71
N ARG A 91 0.59 -3.64 18.69
CA ARG A 91 0.75 -4.15 20.07
C ARG A 91 -0.56 -4.58 20.72
N LYS A 92 -1.68 -3.94 20.36
CA LYS A 92 -3.00 -4.25 20.93
C LYS A 92 -3.59 -5.53 20.35
N ILE A 93 -3.47 -5.72 19.04
CA ILE A 93 -4.19 -6.75 18.26
C ILE A 93 -3.34 -7.99 18.02
N VAL A 94 -2.06 -7.82 17.69
CA VAL A 94 -1.16 -8.91 17.35
C VAL A 94 -0.44 -9.36 18.62
N ARG A 95 -0.73 -10.58 19.06
CA ARG A 95 -0.21 -11.16 20.32
C ARG A 95 0.64 -12.38 20.06
N THR A 96 0.20 -13.21 19.13
CA THR A 96 0.85 -14.48 18.76
C THR A 96 1.48 -14.42 17.38
N GLY A 97 1.15 -13.40 16.57
CA GLY A 97 1.68 -13.23 15.23
C GLY A 97 0.94 -14.04 14.16
N LEU A 98 -0.20 -14.65 14.53
CA LEU A 98 -1.04 -15.42 13.62
C LEU A 98 -1.55 -14.54 12.47
N LYS A 99 -1.73 -15.15 11.29
CA LYS A 99 -2.23 -14.45 10.10
C LYS A 99 -3.55 -13.72 10.37
N ALA A 100 -4.50 -14.37 11.04
CA ALA A 100 -5.79 -13.76 11.38
C ALA A 100 -5.66 -12.51 12.25
N GLU A 101 -4.68 -12.45 13.17
CA GLU A 101 -4.41 -11.25 13.97
C GLU A 101 -3.86 -10.12 13.10
N LYS A 102 -2.92 -10.44 12.21
CA LYS A 102 -2.33 -9.47 11.27
C LYS A 102 -3.38 -8.92 10.30
N ASP A 103 -4.23 -9.78 9.75
CA ASP A 103 -5.33 -9.39 8.86
C ASP A 103 -6.30 -8.45 9.60
N LYS A 104 -6.67 -8.80 10.85
CA LYS A 104 -7.52 -7.94 11.70
C LYS A 104 -6.85 -6.61 12.02
N PHE A 105 -5.54 -6.61 12.27
CA PHE A 105 -4.75 -5.41 12.51
C PHE A 105 -4.77 -4.47 11.31
N VAL A 106 -4.45 -4.97 10.10
CA VAL A 106 -4.45 -4.18 8.86
C VAL A 106 -5.82 -3.57 8.62
N TYR A 107 -6.88 -4.39 8.67
CA TYR A 107 -8.25 -3.92 8.50
C TYR A 107 -8.61 -2.82 9.53
N THR A 108 -8.21 -2.99 10.78
CA THR A 108 -8.50 -2.01 11.85
C THR A 108 -7.73 -0.71 11.65
N LEU A 109 -6.46 -0.78 11.24
CA LEU A 109 -5.63 0.39 10.98
C LEU A 109 -6.22 1.20 9.83
N LEU A 110 -6.49 0.58 8.67
CA LEU A 110 -6.98 1.28 7.50
C LEU A 110 -8.38 1.88 7.68
N ASN A 111 -9.28 1.23 8.42
CA ASN A 111 -10.61 1.78 8.72
C ASN A 111 -10.59 2.96 9.70
N LYS A 112 -9.61 3.00 10.61
CA LYS A 112 -9.62 3.96 11.74
C LYS A 112 -8.55 5.03 11.63
N SER A 113 -7.64 4.91 10.68
CA SER A 113 -6.50 5.80 10.60
C SER A 113 -6.96 7.24 10.36
N LYS A 114 -6.42 8.16 11.15
CA LYS A 114 -6.65 9.59 10.99
C LYS A 114 -5.45 10.32 10.39
N SER A 115 -4.43 9.57 10.00
CA SER A 115 -3.17 10.07 9.44
C SER A 115 -3.26 10.58 7.99
N GLY A 116 -4.45 10.92 7.49
CA GLY A 116 -4.63 11.38 6.11
C GLY A 116 -4.59 10.27 5.05
N VAL A 117 -5.02 9.04 5.36
CA VAL A 117 -5.15 7.94 4.38
C VAL A 117 -6.61 7.81 3.92
N ILE A 118 -6.83 7.63 2.62
CA ILE A 118 -8.09 7.14 2.04
C ILE A 118 -7.88 5.67 1.69
N TRP A 119 -8.71 4.80 2.25
CA TRP A 119 -8.73 3.40 1.88
C TRP A 119 -10.08 3.04 1.27
N ASN A 120 -10.03 2.29 0.16
CA ASN A 120 -11.17 1.65 -0.46
C ASN A 120 -10.86 0.16 -0.55
N ASP A 121 -11.67 -0.66 0.08
CA ASP A 121 -11.47 -2.11 0.20
C ASP A 121 -11.94 -2.89 -1.04
N GLY A 122 -12.44 -2.18 -2.06
CA GLY A 122 -13.00 -2.77 -3.29
C GLY A 122 -14.37 -3.40 -3.10
N SER A 123 -15.00 -3.27 -1.93
CA SER A 123 -16.39 -3.66 -1.74
C SER A 123 -17.32 -2.61 -2.37
N LYS A 124 -18.26 -3.07 -3.18
CA LYS A 124 -19.27 -2.24 -3.83
C LYS A 124 -20.42 -1.94 -2.88
#